data_AF-A0A963N7W7-F1
#
_entry.id   AF-A0A963N7W7-F1
#
_cell.length_a   1.000
_cell.length_b   1.000
_cell.length_c   1.000
_cell.angle_alpha   90.00
_cell.angle_beta   90.00
_cell.angle_gamma   90.00
#
_symmetry.space_group_name_H-M   'P 1'
#
loop_
_entity.id
_entity.type
_entity.pdbx_description
1 polymer ?
#
loop_
_entity_poly.entity_id
_entity_poly.type
_entity_poly.pdbx_seq_one_letter_code
_entity_poly.pdbx_strand_id
1 'polypeptide(L)' 'DRGGAEISGDPNALADALGKIDAYARGIPMATAEAHPETAQMMIMNPLSGGGIKGLFSTHPATEQRVARLRAMARG' A
#
# COMPACT_ATOMS: atom_id res chain seq x y z
N ASP A 1 -9.21 -2.33 2.13
CA ASP A 1 -9.02 -3.55 1.30
C ASP A 1 -10.28 -4.41 1.25
N ARG A 2 -10.68 -5.12 2.33
CA ARG A 2 -11.87 -5.99 2.32
C ARG A 2 -13.12 -5.33 1.73
N GLY A 3 -13.56 -4.19 2.29
CA GLY A 3 -14.74 -3.49 1.77
C GLY A 3 -14.58 -3.01 0.32
N GLY A 4 -13.37 -2.64 -0.10
CA GLY A 4 -13.10 -2.30 -1.50
C GLY A 4 -13.20 -3.52 -2.42
N ALA A 5 -12.73 -4.68 -1.96
CA ALA A 5 -12.85 -5.94 -2.68
C ALA A 5 -14.32 -6.36 -2.81
N GLU A 6 -15.11 -6.24 -1.74
CA GLU A 6 -16.55 -6.51 -1.72
C GLU A 6 -17.32 -5.60 -2.69
N ILE A 7 -16.99 -4.31 -2.73
CA ILE A 7 -17.59 -3.35 -3.68
C ILE A 7 -17.18 -3.67 -5.12
N SER A 8 -15.91 -4.00 -5.35
CA SER A 8 -15.39 -4.29 -6.70
C SER A 8 -15.78 -5.67 -7.24
N GLY A 9 -16.18 -6.59 -6.37
CA GLY A 9 -16.45 -7.99 -6.70
C GLY A 9 -15.21 -8.84 -7.03
N ASP A 10 -14.02 -8.25 -7.13
CA ASP A 10 -12.78 -8.95 -7.50
C ASP A 10 -11.60 -8.55 -6.60
N PRO A 11 -11.30 -9.36 -5.55
CA PRO A 11 -10.16 -9.13 -4.70
C PRO A 11 -8.81 -9.25 -5.43
N ASN A 12 -8.69 -10.06 -6.50
CA ASN A 12 -7.45 -10.22 -7.26
C ASN A 12 -7.16 -8.97 -8.11
N ALA A 13 -8.17 -8.43 -8.80
CA ALA A 13 -8.03 -7.18 -9.54
C ALA A 13 -7.60 -6.03 -8.62
N LEU A 14 -8.17 -5.95 -7.42
CA LEU A 14 -7.76 -4.94 -6.43
C LEU A 14 -6.32 -5.17 -5.95
N ALA A 15 -5.89 -6.42 -5.76
CA ALA A 15 -4.51 -6.74 -5.39
C ALA A 15 -3.51 -6.31 -6.49
N ASP A 16 -3.85 -6.57 -7.75
CA ASP A 16 -3.01 -6.21 -8.90
C ASP A 16 -2.95 -4.68 -9.09
N ALA A 17 -4.06 -3.97 -8.89
CA ALA A 17 -4.09 -2.51 -8.92
C ALA A 17 -3.16 -1.91 -7.86
N LEU A 18 -3.20 -2.40 -6.62
CA LEU A 18 -2.30 -1.96 -5.55
C LEU A 18 -0.84 -2.24 -5.88
N GLY A 19 -0.53 -3.41 -6.45
CA GLY A 19 0.83 -3.75 -6.89
C GLY A 19 1.36 -2.79 -7.96
N LYS A 20 0.52 -2.41 -8.93
CA LYS A 20 0.88 -1.43 -9.97
C LYS A 20 1.15 -0.04 -9.39
N ILE A 21 0.28 0.43 -8.49
CA ILE A 21 0.45 1.74 -7.85
C ILE A 21 1.75 1.76 -7.01
N ASP A 22 2.05 0.70 -6.28
CA ASP A 22 3.28 0.59 -5.46
C ASP A 22 4.53 0.63 -6.32
N ALA A 23 4.55 -0.15 -7.41
CA ALA A 23 5.65 -0.19 -8.35
C ALA A 23 5.90 1.19 -8.99
N TYR A 24 4.83 1.90 -9.37
CA TYR A 24 4.93 3.25 -9.89
C TYR A 24 5.43 4.25 -8.83
N ALA A 25 4.90 4.19 -7.61
CA ALA A 25 5.28 5.08 -6.52
C ALA A 25 6.74 4.89 -6.09
N ARG A 26 7.26 3.66 -6.06
CA ARG A 26 8.68 3.39 -5.76
C ARG A 26 9.64 4.02 -6.77
N GLY A 27 9.20 4.24 -8.00
CA GLY A 27 9.98 4.89 -9.05
C GLY A 27 10.04 6.41 -8.92
N ILE A 28 9.28 7.02 -8.01
CA ILE A 28 9.16 8.47 -7.86
C ILE A 28 9.64 8.87 -6.46
N PRO A 29 10.86 9.44 -6.34
CA PRO A 29 11.31 9.98 -5.07
C PRO A 29 10.36 11.06 -4.55
N MET A 30 9.73 10.83 -3.40
CA MET A 30 8.85 11.81 -2.77
C MET A 30 9.62 12.58 -1.70
N ALA A 31 10.46 13.52 -2.16
CA ALA A 31 11.31 14.35 -1.28
C ALA A 31 10.52 15.02 -0.14
N THR A 32 9.27 15.46 -0.40
CA THR A 32 8.40 16.05 0.62
C THR A 32 8.00 15.03 1.69
N ALA A 33 7.72 13.79 1.32
CA ALA A 33 7.37 12.74 2.28
C ALA A 33 8.59 12.23 3.04
N GLU A 34 9.78 12.24 2.42
CA GLU A 34 11.05 11.95 3.11
C GLU A 34 11.43 13.06 4.10
N ALA A 35 11.17 14.33 3.77
CA ALA A 35 11.38 15.47 4.66
C ALA A 35 10.34 15.55 5.80
N HIS A 36 9.13 15.06 5.55
CA HIS A 36 8.00 15.08 6.48
C HIS A 36 7.38 13.68 6.63
N PRO A 37 8.07 12.72 7.29
CA PRO A 37 7.58 11.35 7.45
C PRO A 37 6.24 11.27 8.19
N GLU A 38 5.90 12.27 9.00
CA GLU A 38 4.59 12.41 9.64
C GLU A 38 3.44 12.58 8.63
N THR A 39 3.71 13.04 7.41
CA THR A 39 2.68 13.19 6.37
C THR A 39 2.41 11.90 5.60
N ALA A 40 3.31 10.92 5.69
CA ALA A 40 3.14 9.65 4.99
C ALA A 40 1.93 8.84 5.49
N GLN A 41 1.44 9.10 6.71
CA GLN A 41 0.19 8.52 7.22
C GLN A 41 -1.07 9.00 6.47
N MET A 42 -1.00 10.10 5.72
CA MET A 42 -2.11 10.59 4.89
C MET A 42 -2.13 9.94 3.51
N MET A 43 -1.13 9.12 3.19
CA MET A 43 -0.99 8.50 1.88
C MET A 43 -1.56 7.09 1.85
N ILE A 44 -2.11 6.70 0.71
CA ILE A 44 -2.66 5.35 0.48
C ILE A 44 -1.53 4.30 0.38
N MET A 45 -0.32 4.74 0.04
CA MET A 45 0.87 3.91 -0.19
C MET A 45 2.04 4.46 0.61
N ASN A 46 2.98 3.61 1.02
CA ASN A 46 4.19 4.07 1.70
C ASN A 46 5.06 4.87 0.71
N PRO A 47 5.25 6.19 0.91
CA PRO A 47 6.00 7.03 -0.02
C PRO A 47 7.52 6.96 0.23
N LEU A 48 7.96 6.30 1.30
CA LEU A 48 9.39 6.20 1.62
C LEU A 48 10.05 5.10 0.78
N SER A 49 11.00 5.54 -0.04
CA SER A 49 11.74 4.71 -1.01
C SER A 49 12.82 3.82 -0.36
N GLY A 50 13.30 4.21 0.81
CA GLY A 50 14.36 3.50 1.55
C GLY A 50 13.80 2.62 2.65
N GLY A 51 14.44 1.47 2.90
CA GLY A 51 14.15 0.54 4.01
C GLY A 51 14.34 1.11 5.43
N GLY A 52 14.23 2.42 5.59
CA GLY A 52 14.20 3.14 6.85
C GLY A 52 12.85 2.97 7.54
N ILE A 53 12.93 2.40 8.75
CA ILE A 53 11.91 2.39 9.79
C ILE A 53 10.62 1.62 9.44
N LYS A 54 10.76 0.29 9.35
CA LYS A 54 9.65 -0.66 9.57
C LYS A 54 8.97 -0.32 10.90
N GLY A 55 7.79 0.31 10.86
CA GLY A 55 6.96 0.50 12.04
C GLY A 55 6.49 1.93 12.32
N LEU A 56 7.02 2.97 11.64
CA LEU A 56 6.53 4.35 11.81
C LEU A 56 5.17 4.61 11.11
N PHE A 57 4.73 3.69 10.25
CA PHE A 57 3.43 3.76 9.57
C PHE A 57 2.42 2.77 10.17
N SER A 58 2.38 2.70 11.50
CA SER A 58 1.53 1.75 12.26
C SER A 58 0.02 1.86 11.93
N THR A 59 -0.42 2.95 11.29
CA THR A 59 -1.81 3.16 10.83
C THR A 59 -2.12 2.55 9.47
N HIS A 60 -1.11 2.23 8.64
CA HIS A 60 -1.29 1.62 7.33
C HIS A 60 -0.40 0.38 7.15
N PRO A 61 -0.99 -0.83 7.03
CA PRO A 61 -0.21 -2.02 6.75
C PRO A 61 0.51 -1.88 5.41
N ALA A 62 1.73 -2.42 5.34
CA ALA A 62 2.54 -2.41 4.13
C ALA A 62 1.76 -2.95 2.92
N THR A 63 2.03 -2.43 1.72
CA THR A 63 1.32 -2.84 0.50
C THR A 63 1.34 -4.34 0.30
N GLU A 64 2.45 -5.01 0.58
CA GLU A 64 2.57 -6.47 0.48
C GLU A 64 1.58 -7.20 1.40
N GLN A 65 1.36 -6.70 2.62
CA GLN A 65 0.39 -7.27 3.55
C GLN A 65 -1.05 -7.06 3.05
N ARG A 66 -1.32 -5.90 2.44
CA ARG A 66 -2.61 -5.59 1.82
C ARG A 66 -2.90 -6.55 0.65
N VAL A 67 -1.93 -6.73 -0.25
CA VAL A 67 -1.99 -7.68 -1.37
C VAL A 67 -2.18 -9.11 -0.87
N ALA A 68 -1.43 -9.54 0.15
CA ALA A 68 -1.54 -10.89 0.71
C ALA A 68 -2.95 -11.17 1.27
N ARG A 69 -3.56 -10.19 1.96
CA ARG A 69 -4.94 -10.32 2.48
C ARG A 69 -5.97 -10.42 1.35
N LEU A 70 -5.83 -9.63 0.29
CA LEU A 70 -6.72 -9.69 -0.86
C LEU A 70 -6.61 -11.02 -1.62
N ARG A 71 -5.38 -11.51 -1.83
CA ARG A 71 -5.15 -12.85 -2.42
C ARG A 71 -5.63 -13.99 -1.53
N ALA A 72 -5.67 -13.80 -0.22
CA ALA A 72 -6.29 -14.77 0.69
C ALA A 72 -7.82 -14.76 0.57
N MET A 73 -8.44 -13.58 0.41
CA MET A 73 -9.88 -13.47 0.18
C MET A 73 -10.32 -14.11 -1.14
N ALA A 74 -9.54 -14.01 -2.21
CA ALA A 74 -9.87 -14.63 -3.49
C ALA A 74 -9.75 -16.17 -3.51
N ARG A 75 -9.15 -16.77 -2.48
CA ARG A 75 -8.95 -18.23 -2.36
C ARG A 75 -10.01 -18.92 -1.51
N GLY A 76 -10.88 -18.15 -0.83
CA GLY A 76 -12.01 -18.66 -0.04
C GLY A 76 -13.32 -18.40 -0.75
#